data_AF-A0A939UZK7-F1
#
_entry.id   AF-A0A939UZK7-F1
#
_cell.length_a   1.000
_cell.length_b   1.000
_cell.length_c   1.000
_cell.angle_alpha   90.00
_cell.angle_beta   90.00
_cell.angle_gamma   90.00
#
_symmetry.space_group_name_H-M   'P 1'
#
loop_
_entity.id
_entity.type
_entity.pdbx_description
1 polymer ?
#
loop_
_entity_poly.entity_id
_entity_poly.type
_entity_poly.pdbx_seq_one_letter_code
_entity_poly.pdbx_strand_id
1 'polypeptide(L)'
;MSMYEVCAKCGHVGRGRYVEKTFAVVAPDAKTAAKIARSIPRVKHHHKDAIRYVVEIDRDRYLDIRWRNMADPYLCSTSKHEQRRLCGDYIDIREEPDRDPRTKEESSGMKVYDGKKVLRNPRKYFRYNDPKERFAA
;
A
#
# COMPACT_ATOMS: atom_id res chain seq x y z
N MET A 1 -4.63 -9.23 -26.61
CA MET A 1 -4.45 -9.16 -25.14
C MET A 1 -3.33 -10.11 -24.80
N SER A 2 -2.33 -9.62 -24.10
CA SER A 2 -1.14 -10.35 -23.70
C SER A 2 -1.13 -10.59 -22.19
N MET A 3 -0.33 -11.56 -21.76
CA MET A 3 -0.14 -11.91 -20.35
C MET A 3 1.16 -11.28 -19.87
N TYR A 4 1.12 -10.67 -18.69
CA TYR A 4 2.25 -9.96 -18.13
C TYR A 4 2.54 -10.43 -16.72
N GLU A 5 3.83 -10.55 -16.44
CA GLU A 5 4.37 -10.60 -15.10
C GLU A 5 4.68 -9.17 -14.66
N VAL A 6 4.08 -8.73 -13.55
CA VAL A 6 4.33 -7.40 -12.98
C VAL A 6 4.85 -7.54 -11.55
N CYS A 7 6.10 -7.16 -11.32
CA CYS A 7 6.63 -7.07 -9.96
C CYS A 7 6.37 -5.68 -9.38
N ALA A 8 5.81 -5.63 -8.17
CA ALA A 8 5.44 -4.41 -7.50
C ALA A 8 5.81 -4.41 -6.01
N LYS A 9 6.07 -3.21 -5.49
CA LYS A 9 6.28 -2.94 -4.07
C LYS A 9 4.94 -2.95 -3.34
N CYS A 10 4.82 -3.84 -2.37
CA CYS A 10 3.68 -3.98 -1.49
C CYS A 10 4.01 -3.44 -0.08
N GLY A 11 2.99 -2.89 0.60
CA GLY A 11 3.09 -2.19 1.87
C GLY A 11 2.60 -3.01 3.07
N HIS A 12 2.04 -2.33 4.07
CA HIS A 12 1.53 -2.96 5.30
C HIS A 12 2.58 -3.76 6.11
N VAL A 13 3.88 -3.47 5.90
CA VAL A 13 5.02 -4.11 6.60
C VAL A 13 5.84 -3.12 7.44
N GLY A 14 5.28 -1.94 7.72
CA GLY A 14 5.95 -0.88 8.46
C GLY A 14 6.39 0.30 7.59
N ARG A 15 6.85 1.37 8.25
CA ARG A 15 7.30 2.59 7.58
C ARG A 15 8.71 2.38 7.03
N GLY A 16 9.00 2.93 5.85
CA GLY A 16 10.30 2.79 5.19
C GLY A 16 10.61 1.35 4.74
N ARG A 17 9.58 0.50 4.67
CA ARG A 17 9.70 -0.90 4.29
C ARG A 17 8.71 -1.28 3.21
N TYR A 18 9.05 -2.32 2.46
CA TYR A 18 8.20 -2.90 1.43
C TYR A 18 8.52 -4.39 1.21
N VAL A 19 7.64 -5.06 0.48
CA VAL A 19 7.80 -6.44 0.03
C VAL A 19 7.65 -6.43 -1.48
N GLU A 20 8.47 -7.16 -2.21
CA GLU A 20 8.23 -7.37 -3.64
C GLU A 20 7.30 -8.56 -3.85
N LYS A 21 6.24 -8.35 -4.63
CA LYS A 21 5.34 -9.41 -5.07
C LYS A 21 5.08 -9.28 -6.55
N THR A 22 4.95 -10.43 -7.18
CA THR A 22 4.76 -10.57 -8.60
C THR A 22 3.30 -10.91 -8.88
N PHE A 23 2.68 -10.19 -9.81
CA PHE A 23 1.28 -10.36 -10.18
C PHE A 23 1.14 -10.75 -11.64
N ALA A 24 0.20 -11.66 -11.91
CA ALA A 24 -0.18 -12.05 -13.25
C ALA A 24 -1.30 -11.12 -13.76
N VAL A 25 -1.08 -10.44 -14.88
CA VAL A 25 -2.04 -9.46 -15.41
C VAL A 25 -2.27 -9.68 -16.91
N VAL A 26 -3.53 -9.68 -17.34
CA VAL A 26 -3.89 -9.65 -18.76
C VAL A 26 -4.18 -8.21 -19.18
N ALA A 27 -3.52 -7.73 -20.23
CA ALA A 27 -3.66 -6.36 -20.70
C ALA A 27 -3.41 -6.24 -22.21
N PRO A 28 -3.87 -5.16 -22.88
CA PRO A 28 -3.48 -4.89 -24.27
C PRO A 28 -2.00 -4.54 -24.41
N ASP A 29 -1.40 -3.90 -23.40
CA ASP A 29 -0.02 -3.42 -23.44
C ASP A 29 0.59 -3.36 -22.01
N ALA A 30 1.93 -3.27 -21.93
CA ALA A 30 2.66 -3.25 -20.67
C ALA A 30 2.33 -2.04 -19.77
N LYS A 31 1.99 -0.88 -20.34
CA LYS A 31 1.62 0.32 -19.57
C LYS A 31 0.25 0.11 -18.90
N THR A 32 -0.70 -0.50 -19.61
CA THR A 32 -1.99 -0.89 -19.05
C THR A 32 -1.82 -1.98 -17.99
N ALA A 33 -0.94 -2.96 -18.21
CA ALA A 33 -0.61 -3.98 -17.19
C ALA A 33 -0.05 -3.36 -15.90
N ALA A 34 0.89 -2.41 -16.02
CA ALA A 34 1.44 -1.67 -14.89
C ALA A 34 0.36 -0.92 -14.11
N LYS A 35 -0.60 -0.30 -14.83
CA LYS A 35 -1.71 0.45 -14.22
C LYS A 35 -2.67 -0.47 -13.46
N ILE A 36 -3.00 -1.63 -14.03
CA ILE A 36 -3.84 -2.65 -13.38
C ILE A 36 -3.12 -3.19 -12.14
N ALA A 37 -1.88 -3.65 -12.28
CA ALA A 37 -1.08 -4.15 -11.17
C ALA A 37 -0.92 -3.09 -10.07
N ARG A 38 -0.72 -1.83 -10.46
CA ARG A 38 -0.66 -0.73 -9.51
C ARG A 38 -1.94 -0.68 -8.69
N SER A 39 -3.14 -0.94 -9.20
CA SER A 39 -4.40 -0.88 -8.45
C SER A 39 -4.67 -2.06 -7.51
N ILE A 40 -3.85 -3.11 -7.53
CA ILE A 40 -4.02 -4.31 -6.70
C ILE A 40 -3.84 -3.96 -5.21
N PRO A 41 -4.66 -4.52 -4.29
CA PRO A 41 -4.49 -4.34 -2.86
C PRO A 41 -3.05 -4.59 -2.40
N ARG A 42 -2.66 -3.92 -1.30
CA ARG A 42 -1.31 -3.93 -0.72
C ARG A 42 -0.24 -3.21 -1.55
N VAL A 43 -0.39 -3.06 -2.87
CA VAL A 43 0.58 -2.31 -3.69
C VAL A 43 0.66 -0.86 -3.22
N LYS A 44 1.87 -0.30 -3.20
CA LYS A 44 2.12 1.07 -2.72
C LYS A 44 1.75 2.10 -3.80
N HIS A 45 0.45 2.25 -4.09
CA HIS A 45 -0.10 3.07 -5.18
C HIS A 45 0.51 4.46 -5.36
N HIS A 46 0.84 5.13 -4.24
CA HIS A 46 1.37 6.50 -4.22
C HIS A 46 2.89 6.58 -4.46
N HIS A 47 3.60 5.46 -4.48
CA HIS A 47 5.03 5.45 -4.73
C HIS A 47 5.26 5.58 -6.25
N LYS A 48 6.12 6.53 -6.66
CA LYS A 48 6.48 6.71 -8.08
C LYS A 48 7.07 5.42 -8.64
N ASP A 49 7.90 4.77 -7.85
CA ASP A 49 8.61 3.51 -8.11
C ASP A 49 7.86 2.25 -7.58
N ALA A 50 6.53 2.31 -7.50
CA ALA A 50 5.73 1.17 -7.01
C ALA A 50 5.85 -0.07 -7.90
N ILE A 51 6.01 0.09 -9.21
CA ILE A 51 6.19 -1.00 -10.16
C ILE A 51 7.70 -1.12 -10.44
N ARG A 52 8.25 -2.33 -10.31
CA ARG A 52 9.68 -2.61 -10.53
C ARG A 52 9.96 -2.99 -11.97
N TYR A 53 9.17 -3.91 -12.51
CA TYR A 53 9.23 -4.31 -13.91
C TYR A 53 7.89 -4.83 -14.41
N VAL A 54 7.75 -4.84 -15.72
CA VAL A 54 6.64 -5.46 -16.45
C VAL A 54 7.26 -6.22 -17.62
N VAL A 55 6.97 -7.51 -17.72
CA VAL A 55 7.48 -8.38 -18.79
C VAL A 55 6.33 -9.23 -19.32
N GLU A 56 6.25 -9.37 -20.64
CA GLU A 56 5.30 -10.27 -21.28
C GLU A 56 5.74 -11.72 -21.05
N ILE A 57 4.78 -12.59 -20.75
CA ILE A 57 5.02 -13.99 -20.35
C ILE A 57 4.08 -14.93 -21.10
N ASP A 58 4.42 -16.20 -21.10
CA ASP A 58 3.55 -17.25 -21.59
C ASP A 58 2.42 -17.60 -20.60
N ARG A 59 1.53 -18.49 -21.07
CA ARG A 59 0.36 -18.93 -20.32
C ARG A 59 0.72 -19.75 -19.08
N ASP A 60 1.74 -20.58 -19.16
CA ASP A 60 2.10 -21.48 -18.06
C ASP A 60 2.68 -20.66 -16.91
N ARG A 61 3.57 -19.70 -17.21
CA ARG A 61 4.08 -18.75 -16.24
C ARG A 61 2.98 -17.89 -15.62
N TYR A 62 2.00 -17.48 -16.42
CA TYR A 62 0.85 -16.71 -15.95
C TYR A 62 0.04 -17.48 -14.90
N LEU A 63 -0.29 -18.74 -15.20
CA LEU A 63 -1.03 -19.61 -14.28
C LEU A 63 -0.24 -19.84 -12.99
N ASP A 64 1.05 -20.12 -13.11
CA ASP A 64 1.97 -20.30 -12.00
C ASP A 64 1.95 -19.12 -11.01
N ILE A 65 2.10 -17.89 -11.51
CA ILE A 65 2.08 -16.68 -10.67
C ILE A 65 0.71 -16.54 -10.01
N ARG A 66 -0.37 -16.77 -10.76
CA ARG A 66 -1.74 -16.69 -10.25
C ARG A 66 -1.95 -17.66 -9.09
N TRP A 67 -1.52 -18.92 -9.23
CA TRP A 67 -1.60 -19.93 -8.18
C TRP A 67 -0.79 -19.53 -6.94
N ARG A 68 0.45 -19.05 -7.14
CA ARG A 68 1.28 -18.54 -6.04
C ARG A 68 0.61 -17.36 -5.33
N ASN A 69 0.00 -16.43 -6.06
CA ASN A 69 -0.69 -15.28 -5.46
C ASN A 69 -1.92 -15.70 -4.65
N MET A 70 -2.70 -16.67 -5.15
CA MET A 70 -3.89 -17.18 -4.46
C MET A 70 -3.53 -17.96 -3.18
N ALA A 71 -2.35 -18.57 -3.14
CA ALA A 71 -1.86 -19.31 -1.99
C ALA A 71 -1.05 -18.43 -1.01
N ASP A 72 -0.73 -17.18 -1.37
CA ASP A 72 0.14 -16.32 -0.57
C ASP A 72 -0.61 -15.73 0.64
N PRO A 73 -0.29 -16.13 1.89
CA PRO A 73 -0.99 -15.64 3.07
C PRO A 73 -0.91 -14.12 3.23
N TYR A 74 0.16 -13.48 2.73
CA TYR A 74 0.32 -12.02 2.80
C TYR A 74 -0.67 -11.29 1.89
N LEU A 75 -0.93 -11.82 0.69
CA LEU A 75 -1.87 -11.23 -0.26
C LEU A 75 -3.32 -11.52 0.13
N CYS A 76 -3.58 -12.68 0.75
CA CYS A 76 -4.90 -13.08 1.20
C CYS A 76 -5.30 -12.48 2.56
N SER A 77 -4.35 -12.05 3.38
CA SER A 77 -4.64 -11.45 4.68
C SER A 77 -5.50 -10.20 4.53
N THR A 78 -6.54 -10.08 5.35
CA THR A 78 -7.44 -8.91 5.39
C THR A 78 -7.02 -7.92 6.46
N SER A 79 -6.42 -8.40 7.57
CA SER A 79 -6.02 -7.58 8.70
C SER A 79 -4.54 -7.67 9.03
N LYS A 80 -4.01 -6.65 9.71
CA LYS A 80 -2.63 -6.64 10.22
C LYS A 80 -2.37 -7.75 11.25
N HIS A 81 -3.39 -8.08 12.06
CA HIS A 81 -3.28 -9.13 13.08
C HIS A 81 -3.20 -10.52 12.43
N GLU A 82 -4.05 -10.77 11.44
CA GLU A 82 -4.02 -11.97 10.61
C GLU A 82 -2.69 -12.11 9.88
N GLN A 83 -2.23 -11.05 9.21
CA GLN A 83 -0.93 -11.05 8.52
C GLN A 83 0.22 -11.41 9.48
N ARG A 84 0.24 -10.85 10.69
CA ARG A 84 1.28 -11.18 11.69
C ARG A 84 1.22 -12.64 12.14
N ARG A 85 0.01 -13.19 12.29
CA ARG A 85 -0.19 -14.58 12.70
C ARG A 85 0.21 -15.56 11.59
N LEU A 86 -0.14 -15.27 10.35
CA LEU A 86 0.03 -16.18 9.22
C LEU A 86 1.38 -16.02 8.51
N CYS A 87 1.96 -14.83 8.52
CA CYS A 87 3.09 -14.48 7.67
C CYS A 87 4.39 -14.17 8.45
N GLY A 88 4.37 -14.27 9.79
CA GLY A 88 5.43 -13.86 10.74
C GLY A 88 6.81 -13.62 10.12
N ASP A 89 7.55 -14.70 9.86
CA ASP A 89 8.92 -14.66 9.34
C ASP A 89 9.02 -15.00 7.84
N TYR A 90 7.89 -15.28 7.18
CA TYR A 90 7.85 -15.75 5.79
C TYR A 90 8.03 -14.62 4.76
N ILE A 91 7.89 -13.37 5.18
CA ILE A 91 7.93 -12.22 4.28
C ILE A 91 9.36 -11.64 4.22
N ASP A 92 9.94 -11.61 3.03
CA ASP A 92 11.15 -10.84 2.74
C ASP A 92 10.83 -9.33 2.77
N ILE A 93 11.03 -8.71 3.93
CA ILE A 93 10.82 -7.29 4.14
C ILE A 93 12.10 -6.54 3.79
N ARG A 94 12.00 -5.65 2.81
CA ARG A 94 13.11 -4.81 2.34
C ARG A 94 12.98 -3.39 2.86
N GLU A 95 14.11 -2.74 3.05
CA GLU A 95 14.17 -1.32 3.40
C GLU A 95 14.11 -0.45 2.16
N GLU A 96 13.32 0.63 2.21
CA GLU A 96 13.40 1.67 1.19
C GLU A 96 14.72 2.43 1.37
N PRO A 97 15.43 2.73 0.28
CA PRO A 97 16.59 3.62 0.37
C PRO A 97 16.14 4.94 1.00
N ASP A 98 17.00 5.52 1.84
CA ASP A 98 16.69 6.76 2.56
C ASP A 98 16.14 7.82 1.60
N ARG A 99 14.84 8.09 1.72
CA ARG A 99 14.23 9.22 1.03
C ARG A 99 14.72 10.46 1.73
N ASP A 100 15.48 11.28 1.01
CA ASP A 100 15.93 12.59 1.46
C ASP A 100 14.79 13.32 2.19
N PRO A 101 14.94 13.61 3.49
CA PRO A 101 13.92 14.27 4.31
C PRO A 101 13.38 15.56 3.69
N ARG A 102 14.21 16.24 2.87
CA ARG A 102 13.90 17.51 2.20
C ARG A 102 12.80 17.42 1.13
N THR A 103 12.40 16.21 0.72
CA THR A 103 11.33 15.99 -0.27
C THR A 103 9.94 15.74 0.32
N LYS A 104 9.84 15.65 1.66
CA LYS A 104 8.53 15.81 2.29
C LYS A 104 8.22 17.29 2.27
N GLU A 105 7.25 17.72 1.47
CA GLU A 105 6.53 18.95 1.79
C GLU A 105 6.17 18.88 3.27
N GLU A 106 6.76 19.78 4.03
CA GLU A 106 6.44 20.01 5.43
C GLU A 106 5.00 20.51 5.50
N SER A 107 4.05 19.59 5.43
CA SER A 107 2.81 19.77 6.19
C SER A 107 3.15 19.53 7.66
N SER A 108 4.02 20.38 8.22
CA SER A 108 4.04 20.63 9.66
C SER A 108 2.70 21.31 9.97
N GLY A 109 1.62 20.52 9.96
CA GLY A 109 0.30 20.97 10.32
C GLY A 109 0.41 21.65 11.68
N MET A 110 0.04 22.92 11.73
CA MET A 110 0.03 23.72 12.93
C MET A 110 -0.61 22.90 14.05
N LYS A 111 0.13 22.66 15.13
CA LYS A 111 -0.38 21.88 16.28
C LYS A 111 -1.56 22.65 16.85
N VAL A 112 -2.75 22.05 16.80
CA VAL A 112 -3.94 22.64 17.40
C VAL A 112 -4.02 22.16 18.84
N TYR A 113 -4.33 23.06 19.76
CA TYR A 113 -4.41 22.78 21.19
C TYR A 113 -5.85 22.92 21.68
N ASP A 114 -6.19 22.13 22.69
CA ASP A 114 -7.35 22.32 23.54
C ASP A 114 -6.82 22.65 24.94
N GLY A 115 -6.86 23.94 25.30
CA GLY A 115 -6.12 24.48 26.44
C GLY A 115 -4.62 24.20 26.33
N LYS A 116 -4.05 23.43 27.28
CA LYS A 116 -2.63 23.04 27.28
C LYS A 116 -2.34 21.70 26.59
N LYS A 117 -3.36 20.99 26.06
CA LYS A 117 -3.20 19.66 25.47
C LYS A 117 -3.15 19.75 23.94
N VAL A 118 -2.15 19.12 23.33
CA VAL A 118 -2.05 19.00 21.86
C VAL A 118 -3.09 18.02 21.35
N LEU A 119 -3.93 18.46 20.41
CA LEU A 119 -4.91 17.61 19.75
C LEU A 119 -4.22 16.76 18.68
N ARG A 120 -4.23 15.44 18.88
CA ARG A 120 -3.67 14.46 17.93
C ARG A 120 -4.47 14.38 16.62
N ASN A 121 -5.77 14.66 16.67
CA ASN A 121 -6.65 14.72 15.50
C ASN A 121 -7.67 15.87 15.68
N PRO A 122 -7.28 17.12 15.34
CA PRO A 122 -8.11 18.30 15.58
C PRO A 122 -9.46 18.22 14.87
N ARG A 123 -9.49 17.76 13.62
CA ARG A 123 -10.73 17.60 12.82
C ARG A 123 -11.76 16.71 13.52
N LYS A 124 -11.31 15.57 14.08
CA LYS A 124 -12.19 14.67 14.82
C LYS A 124 -12.68 15.34 16.11
N TYR A 125 -11.80 16.02 16.83
CA TYR A 125 -12.15 16.69 18.09
C TYR A 125 -13.27 17.72 17.90
N PHE A 126 -13.12 18.63 16.93
CA PHE A 126 -14.13 19.67 16.68
C PHE A 126 -15.47 19.08 16.21
N ARG A 127 -15.49 18.06 15.35
CA ARG A 127 -16.75 17.40 14.95
C ARG A 127 -17.61 16.91 16.13
N TYR A 128 -16.99 16.46 17.23
CA TYR A 128 -17.75 15.94 18.39
C TYR A 128 -17.95 16.97 19.50
N ASN A 129 -17.16 18.05 19.51
CA ASN A 129 -17.11 19.02 20.59
C ASN A 129 -17.49 20.45 20.18
N ASP A 130 -17.74 20.72 18.89
CA ASP A 130 -18.24 22.02 18.44
C ASP A 130 -19.68 22.23 18.95
N PRO A 131 -19.93 23.26 19.77
CA PRO A 131 -21.27 23.56 20.30
C PRO A 131 -22.30 23.78 19.19
N LYS A 132 -21.89 24.23 18.00
CA LYS A 132 -22.80 24.48 16.86
C LYS A 132 -23.37 23.19 16.26
N GLU A 133 -22.63 22.08 16.29
CA GLU A 133 -23.11 20.78 15.79
C GLU A 133 -23.83 19.98 16.88
N ARG A 134 -23.53 20.21 18.16
CA ARG A 134 -24.11 19.48 19.30
C ARG A 134 -25.56 19.82 19.63
N PHE A 135 -26.03 21.02 19.28
CA PHE A 135 -27.38 21.52 19.58
C PHE A 135 -28.20 21.87 18.33
N ALA A 136 -27.77 21.42 17.14
CA ALA A 136 -28.47 21.65 15.87
C ALA A 136 -29.50 20.55 15.54
N ALA A 137 -30.21 20.06 16.56
CA ALA A 137 -31.33 19.11 16.43
C ALA A 137 -32.64 19.79 16.84
#